data_AF-A0A502FST3-F1
#
_entry.id   AF-A0A502FST3-F1
#
_cell.length_a   1.000
_cell.length_b   1.000
_cell.length_c   1.000
_cell.angle_alpha   90.00
_cell.angle_beta   90.00
_cell.angle_gamma   90.00
#
_symmetry.space_group_name_H-M   'P 1'
#
loop_
_entity.id
_entity.type
_entity.pdbx_description
1 polymer ?
#
loop_
_entity_poly.entity_id
_entity_poly.type
_entity_poly.pdbx_seq_one_letter_code
_entity_poly.pdbx_strand_id
1 'polypeptide(L)'
;MAEAAHRREGVLPSLRRASAAAEAEWVDLSASLASDLLAIQDAGERAAAYAALSARLEVTGDGLLPADDALVRASFEAVAPAPQPKNEDHERELAAWRDRDTAARAEMARLDRARRLAAWGLVPAGAVLPAAVAAIAYGWDPLSLAWVLPELPTLPMSAVMLAALAAGGLCAFLASRAKRVPQVWNAAAGAAVAGVVFLLAARSLPLYIVANGVITRSGQSLERVVVRVYPNAAGARLEVLRGNDMIRRGEILDFRGAYPVRFLREGR
;
A
#
# COMPACT_ATOMS: atom_id res chain seq x y z
N MET A 1 58.12 -23.51 -19.41
CA MET A 1 56.74 -23.58 -19.93
C MET A 1 56.33 -24.96 -20.47
N ALA A 2 57.26 -25.86 -20.82
CA ALA A 2 56.91 -27.23 -21.26
C ALA A 2 56.40 -28.16 -20.13
N GLU A 3 56.75 -27.89 -18.87
CA GLU A 3 56.41 -28.75 -17.72
C GLU A 3 54.94 -28.59 -17.23
N ALA A 4 54.30 -27.47 -17.56
CA ALA A 4 52.89 -27.21 -17.22
C ALA A 4 51.90 -27.85 -18.22
N ALA A 5 52.35 -28.14 -19.44
CA ALA A 5 51.54 -28.80 -20.47
C ALA A 5 51.39 -30.31 -20.17
N HIS A 6 52.46 -30.95 -19.69
CA HIS A 6 52.45 -32.39 -19.43
C HIS A 6 51.61 -32.79 -18.20
N ARG A 7 51.41 -31.89 -17.22
CA ARG A 7 50.49 -32.12 -16.08
C ARG A 7 49.01 -32.04 -16.45
N ARG A 8 48.63 -31.38 -17.54
CA ARG A 8 47.21 -31.29 -17.97
C ARG A 8 46.73 -32.51 -18.76
N GLU A 9 47.64 -33.22 -19.45
CA GLU A 9 47.28 -34.45 -20.19
C GLU A 9 46.99 -35.65 -19.28
N GLY A 10 47.60 -35.72 -18.09
CA GLY A 10 47.35 -36.82 -17.13
C GLY A 10 46.05 -36.71 -16.34
N VAL A 11 45.46 -35.51 -16.23
CA VAL A 11 44.25 -35.25 -15.43
C VAL A 11 42.96 -35.61 -16.20
N LEU A 12 42.96 -35.51 -17.53
CA LEU A 12 41.79 -35.82 -18.35
C LEU A 12 41.41 -37.33 -18.33
N PRO A 13 42.34 -38.30 -18.39
CA PRO A 13 42.02 -39.72 -18.32
C PRO A 13 41.59 -40.19 -16.92
N SER A 14 42.10 -39.59 -15.84
CA SER A 14 41.67 -39.92 -14.48
C SER A 14 40.28 -39.36 -14.19
N LEU A 15 39.98 -38.14 -14.64
CA LEU A 15 38.63 -37.57 -14.56
C LEU A 15 37.61 -38.37 -15.39
N ARG A 16 37.98 -38.82 -16.61
CA ARG A 16 37.09 -39.69 -17.40
C ARG A 16 36.82 -41.03 -16.72
N ARG A 17 37.83 -41.64 -16.11
CA ARG A 17 37.64 -42.89 -15.35
C ARG A 17 36.80 -42.68 -14.08
N ALA A 18 37.00 -41.57 -13.37
CA ALA A 18 36.20 -41.23 -12.20
C ALA A 18 34.73 -40.91 -12.58
N SER A 19 34.50 -40.20 -13.69
CA SER A 19 33.16 -39.95 -14.24
C SER A 19 32.47 -41.24 -14.64
N ALA A 20 33.16 -42.12 -15.38
CA ALA A 20 32.59 -43.40 -15.79
C ALA A 20 32.28 -44.33 -14.59
N ALA A 21 33.11 -44.29 -13.55
CA ALA A 21 32.85 -45.04 -12.32
C ALA A 21 31.65 -44.47 -11.55
N ALA A 22 31.53 -43.15 -11.44
CA ALA A 22 30.39 -42.49 -10.81
C ALA A 22 29.08 -42.72 -11.59
N GLU A 23 29.12 -42.71 -12.93
CA GLU A 23 27.98 -43.05 -13.77
C GLU A 23 27.54 -44.51 -13.58
N ALA A 24 28.48 -45.46 -13.50
CA ALA A 24 28.16 -46.86 -13.25
C ALA A 24 27.55 -47.07 -11.85
N GLU A 25 28.10 -46.43 -10.82
CA GLU A 25 27.57 -46.47 -9.45
C GLU A 25 26.15 -45.86 -9.38
N TRP A 26 25.91 -44.77 -10.12
CA TRP A 26 24.57 -44.18 -10.23
C TRP A 26 23.57 -45.12 -10.92
N VAL A 27 23.97 -45.79 -12.00
CA VAL A 27 23.14 -46.78 -12.70
C VAL A 27 22.70 -47.90 -11.76
N ASP A 28 23.64 -48.50 -11.02
CA ASP A 28 23.35 -49.59 -10.08
C ASP A 28 22.42 -49.13 -8.94
N LEU A 29 22.67 -47.93 -8.38
CA LEU A 29 21.83 -47.37 -7.32
C LEU A 29 20.41 -47.07 -7.82
N SER A 30 20.28 -46.50 -9.02
CA SER A 30 18.97 -46.18 -9.61
C SER A 30 18.11 -47.42 -9.85
N ALA A 31 18.72 -48.50 -10.35
CA ALA A 31 18.05 -49.79 -10.55
C ALA A 31 17.61 -50.43 -9.23
N SER A 32 18.46 -50.36 -8.18
CA SER A 32 18.10 -50.85 -6.84
C SER A 32 16.90 -50.09 -6.26
N LEU A 33 16.89 -48.76 -6.35
CA LEU A 33 15.81 -47.93 -5.84
C LEU A 33 14.48 -48.19 -6.57
N ALA A 34 14.53 -48.40 -7.89
CA ALA A 34 13.34 -48.75 -8.67
C ALA A 34 12.79 -50.14 -8.28
N SER A 35 13.67 -51.12 -8.05
CA SER A 35 13.28 -52.44 -7.56
C SER A 35 12.64 -52.39 -6.16
N ASP A 36 13.22 -51.60 -5.25
CA ASP A 36 12.68 -51.44 -3.89
C ASP A 36 11.30 -50.79 -3.90
N LEU A 37 11.08 -49.80 -4.77
CA LEU A 37 9.75 -49.19 -4.96
C LEU A 37 8.74 -50.21 -5.49
N LEU A 38 9.11 -51.04 -6.47
CA LEU A 38 8.23 -52.06 -7.03
C LEU A 38 7.87 -53.16 -6.01
N ALA A 39 8.69 -53.37 -4.99
CA ALA A 39 8.42 -54.34 -3.92
C ALA A 39 7.30 -53.90 -2.96
N ILE A 40 6.96 -52.60 -2.90
CA ILE A 40 5.90 -52.07 -2.03
C ILE A 40 4.53 -52.47 -2.58
N GLN A 41 3.85 -53.44 -1.96
CA GLN A 41 2.59 -54.01 -2.49
C GLN A 41 1.44 -53.01 -2.54
N ASP A 42 1.31 -52.12 -1.55
CA ASP A 42 0.25 -51.11 -1.53
C ASP A 42 0.54 -49.96 -2.51
N ALA A 43 -0.43 -49.64 -3.37
CA ALA A 43 -0.26 -48.64 -4.42
C ALA A 43 -0.16 -47.20 -3.87
N GLY A 44 -0.85 -46.91 -2.75
CA GLY A 44 -0.82 -45.61 -2.09
C GLY A 44 0.52 -45.36 -1.40
N GLU A 45 1.03 -46.36 -0.66
CA GLU A 45 2.34 -46.31 -0.02
C GLU A 45 3.47 -46.22 -1.05
N ARG A 46 3.37 -46.96 -2.16
CA ARG A 46 4.31 -46.90 -3.27
C ARG A 46 4.34 -45.52 -3.94
N ALA A 47 3.18 -44.92 -4.16
CA ALA A 47 3.07 -43.58 -4.75
C ALA A 47 3.67 -42.50 -3.82
N ALA A 48 3.42 -42.61 -2.50
CA ALA A 48 4.00 -41.71 -1.51
C ALA A 48 5.53 -41.86 -1.43
N ALA A 49 6.04 -43.10 -1.47
CA ALA A 49 7.47 -43.39 -1.46
C ALA A 49 8.17 -42.87 -2.73
N TYR A 50 7.56 -43.05 -3.90
CA TYR A 50 8.07 -42.51 -5.17
C TYR A 50 8.09 -40.97 -5.16
N ALA A 51 7.01 -40.31 -4.71
CA ALA A 51 6.98 -38.85 -4.62
C ALA A 51 8.05 -38.30 -3.66
N ALA A 52 8.27 -38.96 -2.52
CA ALA A 52 9.33 -38.59 -1.58
C ALA A 52 10.73 -38.80 -2.17
N LEU A 53 10.93 -39.88 -2.94
CA LEU A 53 12.19 -40.15 -3.63
C LEU A 53 12.46 -39.10 -4.72
N SER A 54 11.49 -38.82 -5.59
CA SER A 54 11.61 -37.80 -6.64
C SER A 54 11.94 -36.43 -6.07
N ALA A 55 11.27 -36.00 -4.99
CA ALA A 55 11.55 -34.72 -4.34
C ALA A 55 12.97 -34.66 -3.75
N ARG A 56 13.51 -35.79 -3.26
CA ARG A 56 14.89 -35.85 -2.73
C ARG A 56 15.93 -35.82 -3.84
N LEU A 57 15.67 -36.48 -4.97
CA LEU A 57 16.55 -36.52 -6.14
C LEU A 57 16.62 -35.16 -6.84
N GLU A 58 15.51 -34.43 -6.94
CA GLU A 58 15.49 -33.05 -7.45
C GLU A 58 16.43 -32.10 -6.67
N VAL A 59 16.62 -32.32 -5.36
CA VAL A 59 17.51 -31.53 -4.52
C VAL A 59 18.99 -31.83 -4.79
N THR A 60 19.34 -33.07 -5.15
CA THR A 60 20.72 -33.44 -5.49
C THR A 60 21.07 -33.16 -6.95
N GLY A 61 20.06 -32.84 -7.78
CA GLY A 61 20.23 -32.66 -9.23
C GLY A 61 20.28 -33.98 -10.00
N ASP A 62 20.03 -35.09 -9.33
CA ASP A 62 19.97 -36.41 -9.92
C ASP A 62 18.52 -36.78 -10.24
N GLY A 63 18.32 -37.70 -11.17
CA GLY A 63 17.01 -38.25 -11.48
C GLY A 63 17.13 -39.74 -11.74
N LEU A 64 16.07 -40.50 -11.45
CA LEU A 64 15.99 -41.89 -11.90
C LEU A 64 16.28 -41.92 -13.41
N LEU A 65 17.00 -42.96 -13.85
CA LEU A 65 17.21 -43.14 -15.27
C LEU A 65 15.85 -43.26 -15.98
N PRO A 66 15.69 -42.73 -17.20
CA PRO A 66 14.39 -42.68 -17.87
C PRO A 66 13.70 -44.05 -18.02
N ALA A 67 14.47 -45.13 -18.14
CA ALA A 67 13.94 -46.50 -18.22
C ALA A 67 13.32 -46.97 -16.90
N ASP A 68 13.98 -46.65 -15.77
CA ASP A 68 13.51 -47.02 -14.44
C ASP A 68 12.32 -46.16 -14.01
N ASP A 69 12.35 -44.86 -14.33
CA ASP A 69 11.22 -43.96 -14.12
C ASP A 69 9.96 -44.43 -14.86
N ALA A 70 10.11 -44.86 -16.11
CA ALA A 70 9.02 -45.41 -16.91
C ALA A 70 8.47 -46.72 -16.32
N LEU A 71 9.32 -47.59 -15.79
CA LEU A 71 8.91 -48.83 -15.13
C LEU A 71 8.10 -48.56 -13.85
N VAL A 72 8.56 -47.65 -13.00
CA VAL A 72 7.83 -47.28 -11.77
C VAL A 72 6.49 -46.63 -12.12
N ARG A 73 6.44 -45.73 -13.11
CA ARG A 73 5.20 -45.10 -13.58
C ARG A 73 4.19 -46.09 -14.15
N ALA A 74 4.64 -47.02 -14.98
CA ALA A 74 3.77 -48.07 -15.52
C ALA A 74 3.16 -48.96 -14.42
N SER A 75 3.86 -49.13 -13.29
CA SER A 75 3.34 -49.87 -12.14
C SER A 75 2.16 -49.18 -11.45
N PHE A 76 2.04 -47.85 -11.57
CA PHE A 76 0.89 -47.10 -11.06
C PHE A 76 -0.32 -47.17 -12.01
N GLU A 77 -0.10 -47.16 -13.32
CA GLU A 77 -1.18 -47.28 -14.32
C GLU A 77 -1.83 -48.66 -14.32
N ALA A 78 -1.07 -49.71 -13.98
CA ALA A 78 -1.61 -51.07 -13.80
C ALA A 78 -2.59 -51.19 -12.62
N VAL A 79 -2.56 -50.23 -11.68
CA VAL A 79 -3.51 -50.11 -10.56
C VAL A 79 -4.45 -48.94 -10.83
N ALA A 80 -5.12 -48.96 -11.99
CA ALA A 80 -6.18 -48.01 -12.25
C ALA A 80 -7.24 -48.13 -11.14
N PRO A 81 -7.54 -47.06 -10.38
CA PRO A 81 -8.54 -47.14 -9.33
C PRO A 81 -9.87 -47.52 -9.97
N ALA A 82 -10.52 -48.55 -9.42
CA ALA A 82 -11.87 -48.92 -9.84
C ALA A 82 -12.75 -47.64 -9.82
N PRO A 83 -13.62 -47.43 -10.83
CA PRO A 83 -14.46 -46.25 -10.90
C PRO A 83 -15.22 -46.13 -9.58
N GLN A 84 -14.84 -45.13 -8.77
CA GLN A 84 -15.50 -44.92 -7.49
C GLN A 84 -16.97 -44.62 -7.78
N PRO A 85 -17.92 -45.26 -7.07
CA PRO A 85 -19.32 -44.96 -7.25
C PRO A 85 -19.51 -43.47 -6.97
N LYS A 86 -20.06 -42.74 -7.95
CA LYS A 86 -20.43 -41.33 -7.80
C LYS A 86 -21.29 -41.20 -6.56
N ASN A 87 -20.69 -40.73 -5.48
CA ASN A 87 -21.40 -40.49 -4.24
C ASN A 87 -22.10 -39.14 -4.38
N GLU A 88 -23.35 -39.16 -4.85
CA GLU A 88 -24.15 -37.95 -5.09
C GLU A 88 -24.20 -37.04 -3.85
N ASP A 89 -24.13 -37.61 -2.66
CA ASP A 89 -24.09 -36.85 -1.41
C ASP A 89 -22.77 -36.07 -1.25
N HIS A 90 -21.65 -36.64 -1.69
CA HIS A 90 -20.36 -35.94 -1.72
C HIS A 90 -20.36 -34.83 -2.78
N GLU A 91 -21.00 -35.04 -3.94
CA GLU A 91 -21.16 -33.99 -4.95
C GLU A 91 -22.04 -32.83 -4.44
N ARG A 92 -23.12 -33.13 -3.70
CA ARG A 92 -23.97 -32.13 -3.05
C ARG A 92 -23.23 -31.36 -1.95
N GLU A 93 -22.45 -32.05 -1.14
CA GLU A 93 -21.64 -31.43 -0.09
C GLU A 93 -20.57 -30.50 -0.67
N LEU A 94 -19.88 -30.95 -1.73
CA LEU A 94 -18.92 -30.13 -2.48
C LEU A 94 -19.58 -28.90 -3.12
N ALA A 95 -20.78 -29.04 -3.69
CA ALA A 95 -21.53 -27.91 -4.24
C ALA A 95 -21.89 -26.89 -3.14
N ALA A 96 -22.43 -27.35 -2.02
CA ALA A 96 -22.78 -26.49 -0.88
C ALA A 96 -21.56 -25.83 -0.23
N TRP A 97 -20.39 -26.47 -0.27
CA TRP A 97 -19.13 -25.88 0.18
C TRP A 97 -18.64 -24.80 -0.79
N ARG A 98 -18.70 -25.04 -2.10
CA ARG A 98 -18.33 -24.05 -3.14
C ARG A 98 -19.23 -22.82 -3.09
N ASP A 99 -20.53 -22.98 -2.84
CA ASP A 99 -21.45 -21.85 -2.70
C ASP A 99 -21.14 -20.99 -1.47
N ARG A 100 -20.78 -21.64 -0.35
CA ARG A 100 -20.33 -20.93 0.86
C ARG A 100 -19.00 -20.18 0.62
N ASP A 101 -18.06 -20.81 -0.07
CA ASP A 101 -16.76 -20.21 -0.37
C ASP A 101 -16.88 -19.04 -1.36
N THR A 102 -17.74 -19.15 -2.38
CA THR A 102 -18.00 -18.04 -3.32
C THR A 102 -18.67 -16.86 -2.64
N ALA A 103 -19.63 -17.09 -1.72
CA ALA A 103 -20.26 -16.05 -0.92
C ALA A 103 -19.23 -15.34 -0.02
N ALA A 104 -18.37 -16.10 0.66
CA ALA A 104 -17.31 -15.56 1.51
C ALA A 104 -16.29 -14.73 0.71
N ARG A 105 -15.88 -15.22 -0.46
CA ARG A 105 -14.98 -14.49 -1.37
C ARG A 105 -15.63 -13.20 -1.89
N ALA A 106 -16.91 -13.22 -2.21
CA ALA A 106 -17.64 -12.03 -2.66
C ALA A 106 -17.72 -10.95 -1.56
N GLU A 107 -17.90 -11.35 -0.29
CA GLU A 107 -17.90 -10.43 0.85
C GLU A 107 -16.50 -9.85 1.11
N MET A 108 -15.46 -10.67 1.07
CA MET A 108 -14.06 -10.23 1.17
C MET A 108 -13.71 -9.24 0.06
N ALA A 109 -14.11 -9.51 -1.19
CA ALA A 109 -13.86 -8.60 -2.31
C ALA A 109 -14.61 -7.26 -2.18
N ARG A 110 -15.78 -7.24 -1.53
CA ARG A 110 -16.50 -5.99 -1.18
C ARG A 110 -15.79 -5.23 -0.07
N LEU A 111 -15.31 -5.92 0.96
CA LEU A 111 -14.54 -5.32 2.05
C LEU A 111 -13.23 -4.70 1.55
N ASP A 112 -12.49 -5.40 0.68
CA ASP A 112 -11.25 -4.87 0.13
C ASP A 112 -11.46 -3.67 -0.77
N ARG A 113 -12.51 -3.66 -1.61
CA ARG A 113 -12.89 -2.47 -2.36
C ARG A 113 -13.28 -1.31 -1.44
N ALA A 114 -14.09 -1.57 -0.40
CA ALA A 114 -14.47 -0.56 0.57
C ALA A 114 -13.25 -0.01 1.34
N ARG A 115 -12.31 -0.86 1.76
CA ARG A 115 -11.06 -0.46 2.42
C ARG A 115 -10.17 0.37 1.52
N ARG A 116 -10.02 -0.02 0.24
CA ARG A 116 -9.24 0.77 -0.73
C ARG A 116 -9.88 2.13 -0.98
N LEU A 117 -11.20 2.17 -1.20
CA LEU A 117 -11.93 3.43 -1.34
C LEU A 117 -11.86 4.28 -0.07
N ALA A 118 -11.88 3.68 1.11
CA ALA A 118 -11.73 4.40 2.35
C ALA A 118 -10.31 4.96 2.54
N ALA A 119 -9.28 4.13 2.30
CA ALA A 119 -7.87 4.52 2.46
C ALA A 119 -7.42 5.57 1.42
N TRP A 120 -7.81 5.41 0.16
CA TRP A 120 -7.41 6.31 -0.93
C TRP A 120 -8.38 7.48 -1.15
N GLY A 121 -9.65 7.31 -0.81
CA GLY A 121 -10.68 8.33 -0.96
C GLY A 121 -10.91 9.08 0.35
N LEU A 122 -11.43 8.40 1.37
CA LEU A 122 -11.95 9.04 2.59
C LEU A 122 -10.89 9.58 3.55
N VAL A 123 -9.70 8.97 3.65
CA VAL A 123 -8.66 9.46 4.55
C VAL A 123 -8.02 10.75 4.04
N PRO A 124 -7.50 10.82 2.80
CA PRO A 124 -7.04 12.08 2.24
C PRO A 124 -8.21 13.06 2.05
N ALA A 125 -9.41 12.60 1.69
CA ALA A 125 -10.56 13.50 1.65
C ALA A 125 -10.91 14.05 3.04
N GLY A 126 -10.84 13.27 4.11
CA GLY A 126 -11.19 13.74 5.46
C GLY A 126 -10.27 14.85 5.98
N ALA A 127 -9.01 14.90 5.53
CA ALA A 127 -8.08 15.96 5.88
C ALA A 127 -8.05 17.09 4.84
N VAL A 128 -7.97 16.74 3.56
CA VAL A 128 -7.75 17.68 2.45
C VAL A 128 -9.06 18.28 1.97
N LEU A 129 -10.15 17.52 1.95
CA LEU A 129 -11.42 17.96 1.37
C LEU A 129 -12.14 18.98 2.26
N PRO A 130 -12.16 18.89 3.61
CA PRO A 130 -12.58 20.00 4.44
C PRO A 130 -11.71 21.23 4.18
N ALA A 131 -10.39 21.11 4.22
CA ALA A 131 -9.51 22.26 3.96
C ALA A 131 -9.77 22.90 2.59
N ALA A 132 -9.94 22.10 1.54
CA ALA A 132 -10.27 22.55 0.19
C ALA A 132 -11.69 23.14 0.08
N VAL A 133 -12.68 22.55 0.73
CA VAL A 133 -14.06 23.05 0.75
C VAL A 133 -14.15 24.34 1.56
N ALA A 134 -13.43 24.48 2.68
CA ALA A 134 -13.28 25.78 3.34
C ALA A 134 -12.66 26.78 2.39
N ALA A 135 -11.52 26.46 1.79
CA ALA A 135 -10.88 27.35 0.83
C ALA A 135 -11.87 27.85 -0.22
N ILE A 136 -12.53 26.93 -0.92
CA ILE A 136 -13.46 27.28 -2.00
C ILE A 136 -14.67 28.06 -1.47
N ALA A 137 -15.26 27.65 -0.33
CA ALA A 137 -16.38 28.36 0.28
C ALA A 137 -16.01 29.77 0.75
N TYR A 138 -14.74 29.98 1.10
CA TYR A 138 -14.18 31.29 1.41
C TYR A 138 -13.58 31.98 0.18
N GLY A 139 -13.74 31.49 -1.05
CA GLY A 139 -13.25 32.16 -2.26
C GLY A 139 -11.77 31.97 -2.58
N TRP A 140 -11.09 31.05 -1.89
CA TRP A 140 -9.71 30.70 -2.16
C TRP A 140 -9.64 29.82 -3.39
N ASP A 141 -8.72 30.19 -4.28
CA ASP A 141 -8.35 29.36 -5.41
C ASP A 141 -7.63 28.08 -4.91
N PRO A 142 -7.92 26.89 -5.48
CA PRO A 142 -7.28 25.63 -5.11
C PRO A 142 -5.75 25.66 -5.17
N LEU A 143 -5.15 26.40 -6.11
CA LEU A 143 -3.70 26.59 -6.16
C LEU A 143 -3.22 27.33 -4.91
N SER A 144 -3.87 28.43 -4.54
CA SER A 144 -3.53 29.20 -3.33
C SER A 144 -3.59 28.36 -2.06
N LEU A 145 -4.54 27.41 -1.95
CA LEU A 145 -4.57 26.47 -0.83
C LEU A 145 -3.37 25.50 -0.85
N ALA A 146 -3.03 24.93 -2.01
CA ALA A 146 -1.91 23.99 -2.13
C ALA A 146 -0.57 24.61 -1.68
N TRP A 147 -0.40 25.92 -1.89
CA TRP A 147 0.78 26.67 -1.46
C TRP A 147 0.78 27.05 0.02
N VAL A 148 -0.38 27.14 0.67
CA VAL A 148 -0.51 27.44 2.11
C VAL A 148 -0.49 26.15 2.95
N LEU A 149 -0.76 24.99 2.35
CA LEU A 149 -0.75 23.69 3.01
C LEU A 149 0.53 23.40 3.82
N PRO A 150 1.76 23.70 3.33
CA PRO A 150 2.99 23.50 4.09
C PRO A 150 3.11 24.40 5.33
N GLU A 151 2.34 25.49 5.38
CA GLU A 151 2.38 26.52 6.43
C GLU A 151 1.33 26.33 7.51
N LEU A 152 0.38 25.40 7.32
CA LEU A 152 -0.58 25.02 8.35
C LEU A 152 0.05 24.66 9.72
N PRO A 153 1.25 24.02 9.81
CA PRO A 153 1.87 23.70 11.10
C PRO A 153 2.34 24.93 11.88
N THR A 154 2.64 26.04 11.20
CA THR A 154 3.19 27.26 11.82
C THR A 154 2.08 28.24 12.25
N LEU A 155 0.84 27.98 11.84
CA LEU A 155 -0.32 28.73 12.30
C LEU A 155 -0.66 28.34 13.76
N PRO A 156 -1.13 29.28 14.57
CA PRO A 156 -1.62 29.02 15.92
C PRO A 156 -2.93 28.24 15.79
N MET A 157 -2.82 26.94 15.61
CA MET A 157 -3.98 26.07 15.61
C MET A 157 -4.61 26.14 17.00
N SER A 158 -5.91 26.45 17.05
CA SER A 158 -6.64 26.34 18.30
C SER A 158 -6.64 24.87 18.75
N ALA A 159 -6.74 24.62 20.06
CA ALA A 159 -6.85 23.27 20.59
C ALA A 159 -8.00 22.48 19.92
N VAL A 160 -9.06 23.18 19.49
CA VAL A 160 -10.19 22.60 18.76
C VAL A 160 -9.78 22.11 17.37
N MET A 161 -8.95 22.85 16.64
CA MET A 161 -8.44 22.41 15.33
C MET A 161 -7.54 21.17 15.47
N LEU A 162 -6.66 21.15 16.47
CA LEU A 162 -5.81 19.98 16.75
C LEU A 162 -6.64 18.76 17.14
N ALA A 163 -7.64 18.95 18.01
CA ALA A 163 -8.55 17.88 18.41
C ALA A 163 -9.36 17.34 17.22
N ALA A 164 -9.83 18.21 16.32
CA ALA A 164 -10.54 17.81 15.12
C ALA A 164 -9.64 17.03 14.13
N LEU A 165 -8.40 17.45 13.94
CA LEU A 165 -7.41 16.70 13.14
C LEU A 165 -7.11 15.32 13.76
N ALA A 166 -6.88 15.28 15.07
CA ALA A 166 -6.64 14.02 15.78
C ALA A 166 -7.84 13.08 15.71
N ALA A 167 -9.07 13.59 15.87
CA ALA A 167 -10.29 12.82 15.72
C ALA A 167 -10.47 12.30 14.28
N GLY A 168 -10.16 13.12 13.27
CA GLY A 168 -10.14 12.70 11.86
C GLY A 168 -9.13 11.58 11.61
N GLY A 169 -7.91 11.72 12.15
CA GLY A 169 -6.87 10.69 12.07
C GLY A 169 -7.25 9.39 12.78
N LEU A 170 -7.89 9.47 13.95
CA LEU A 170 -8.40 8.30 14.67
C LEU A 170 -9.51 7.61 13.88
N CYS A 171 -10.43 8.36 13.28
CA CYS A 171 -11.48 7.81 12.42
C CYS A 171 -10.89 7.10 11.20
N ALA A 172 -9.89 7.69 10.55
CA ALA A 172 -9.16 7.06 9.46
C ALA A 172 -8.47 5.75 9.90
N PHE A 173 -7.84 5.75 11.07
CA PHE A 173 -7.21 4.56 11.65
C PHE A 173 -8.25 3.46 11.93
N LEU A 174 -9.39 3.81 12.54
CA LEU A 174 -10.47 2.86 12.80
C LEU A 174 -11.08 2.31 11.51
N ALA A 175 -11.24 3.13 10.47
CA ALA A 175 -11.69 2.68 9.15
C ALA A 175 -10.72 1.65 8.53
N SER A 176 -9.41 1.84 8.71
CA SER A 176 -8.38 0.90 8.23
C SER A 176 -8.44 -0.46 8.93
N ARG A 177 -8.90 -0.51 10.19
CA ARG A 177 -9.01 -1.71 11.01
C ARG A 177 -10.40 -2.35 10.99
N ALA A 178 -11.35 -1.77 10.27
CA ALA A 178 -12.73 -2.25 10.23
C ALA A 178 -12.82 -3.68 9.68
N LYS A 179 -13.56 -4.54 10.38
CA LYS A 179 -13.82 -5.94 9.97
C LYS A 179 -15.13 -6.07 9.18
N ARG A 180 -16.00 -5.06 9.23
CA ARG A 180 -17.30 -5.05 8.58
C ARG A 180 -17.54 -3.73 7.85
N VAL A 181 -18.27 -3.77 6.73
CA VAL A 181 -18.59 -2.59 5.91
C VAL A 181 -19.28 -1.48 6.72
N PRO A 182 -20.25 -1.74 7.62
CA PRO A 182 -20.88 -0.67 8.41
C PRO A 182 -19.91 0.09 9.32
N GLN A 183 -18.86 -0.56 9.81
CA GLN A 183 -17.84 0.09 10.65
C GLN A 183 -17.02 1.10 9.85
N VAL A 184 -16.75 0.81 8.57
CA VAL A 184 -16.08 1.76 7.65
C VAL A 184 -16.93 3.01 7.48
N TRP A 185 -18.24 2.85 7.27
CA TRP A 185 -19.16 3.98 7.09
C TRP A 185 -19.33 4.83 8.35
N ASN A 186 -19.39 4.21 9.53
CA ASN A 186 -19.44 4.96 10.79
C ASN A 186 -18.16 5.76 11.02
N ALA A 187 -17.00 5.19 10.72
CA ALA A 187 -15.72 5.89 10.80
C ALA A 187 -15.63 7.04 9.77
N ALA A 188 -16.12 6.82 8.55
CA ALA A 188 -16.22 7.86 7.52
C ALA A 188 -17.12 9.03 7.96
N ALA A 189 -18.27 8.74 8.56
CA ALA A 189 -19.17 9.76 9.11
C ALA A 189 -18.49 10.56 10.24
N GLY A 190 -17.75 9.88 11.14
CA GLY A 190 -16.97 10.54 12.18
C GLY A 190 -15.90 11.48 11.62
N ALA A 191 -15.19 11.06 10.58
CA ALA A 191 -14.20 11.90 9.88
C ALA A 191 -14.86 13.14 9.23
N ALA A 192 -16.04 12.98 8.62
CA ALA A 192 -16.78 14.10 8.05
C ALA A 192 -17.18 15.13 9.12
N VAL A 193 -17.69 14.68 10.27
CA VAL A 193 -18.03 15.56 11.39
C VAL A 193 -16.80 16.28 11.94
N ALA A 194 -15.69 15.56 12.12
CA ALA A 194 -14.42 16.15 12.53
C ALA A 194 -13.94 17.22 11.53
N GLY A 195 -14.09 16.96 10.23
CA GLY A 195 -13.86 17.93 9.16
C GLY A 195 -14.69 19.19 9.35
N VAL A 196 -16.01 19.08 9.54
CA VAL A 196 -16.90 20.24 9.78
C VAL A 196 -16.48 21.03 11.01
N VAL A 197 -16.15 20.37 12.12
CA VAL A 197 -15.66 21.02 13.34
C VAL A 197 -14.35 21.77 13.08
N PHE A 198 -13.43 21.17 12.33
CA PHE A 198 -12.19 21.84 11.92
C PHE A 198 -12.48 23.11 11.11
N LEU A 199 -13.42 23.08 10.17
CA LEU A 199 -13.81 24.24 9.36
C LEU A 199 -14.41 25.37 10.21
N LEU A 200 -15.26 25.00 11.16
CA LEU A 200 -15.85 25.97 12.09
C LEU A 200 -14.78 26.59 13.00
N ALA A 201 -13.78 25.81 13.43
CA ALA A 201 -12.67 26.33 14.22
C ALA A 201 -11.71 27.20 13.38
N ALA A 202 -11.50 26.84 12.12
CA ALA A 202 -10.66 27.61 11.19
C ALA A 202 -11.21 29.01 10.90
N ARG A 203 -12.54 29.24 11.03
CA ARG A 203 -13.16 30.58 10.92
C ARG A 203 -12.57 31.62 11.88
N SER A 204 -11.97 31.19 12.99
CA SER A 204 -11.35 32.09 13.96
C SER A 204 -9.93 32.51 13.62
N LEU A 205 -9.33 31.96 12.55
CA LEU A 205 -7.97 32.31 12.15
C LEU A 205 -7.94 33.72 11.53
N PRO A 206 -7.03 34.60 11.97
CA PRO A 206 -6.90 35.97 11.46
C PRO A 206 -6.11 35.99 10.13
N LEU A 207 -6.59 35.22 9.14
CA LEU A 207 -6.04 35.16 7.80
C LEU A 207 -6.86 36.05 6.87
N TYR A 208 -6.18 36.93 6.14
CA TYR A 208 -6.83 37.89 5.25
C TYR A 208 -6.11 37.92 3.90
N ILE A 209 -6.88 37.94 2.81
CA ILE A 209 -6.36 38.19 1.46
C ILE A 209 -6.57 39.66 1.15
N VAL A 210 -5.51 40.34 0.74
CA VAL A 210 -5.63 41.72 0.27
C VAL A 210 -5.94 41.70 -1.22
N ALA A 211 -7.23 41.85 -1.53
CA ALA A 211 -7.74 41.78 -2.90
C ALA A 211 -7.36 43.00 -3.75
N ASN A 212 -7.32 44.19 -3.15
CA ASN A 212 -6.89 45.42 -3.81
C ASN A 212 -5.72 46.03 -3.05
N GLY A 213 -4.57 46.07 -3.72
CA GLY A 213 -3.46 46.96 -3.44
C GLY A 213 -3.17 47.27 -1.97
N VAL A 214 -2.39 46.44 -1.27
CA VAL A 214 -1.65 47.00 -0.14
C VAL A 214 -0.71 48.03 -0.73
N ILE A 215 -0.98 49.31 -0.47
CA ILE A 215 -0.06 50.38 -0.84
C ILE A 215 1.07 50.32 0.18
N THR A 216 2.25 49.89 -0.26
CA THR A 216 3.47 49.94 0.54
C THR A 216 3.80 51.39 0.91
N ARG A 217 4.70 51.62 1.87
CA ARG A 217 5.21 52.99 2.14
C ARG A 217 5.81 53.67 0.90
N SER A 218 6.19 52.89 -0.13
CA SER A 218 6.69 53.39 -1.42
C SER A 218 5.59 53.71 -2.45
N GLY A 219 4.30 53.58 -2.11
CA GLY A 219 3.20 53.93 -3.00
C GLY A 219 2.82 52.86 -4.02
N GLN A 220 3.40 51.65 -3.94
CA GLN A 220 3.12 50.57 -4.89
C GLN A 220 1.95 49.72 -4.42
N SER A 221 0.99 49.50 -5.32
CA SER A 221 -0.16 48.62 -5.11
C SER A 221 0.26 47.16 -5.23
N LEU A 222 0.04 46.37 -4.18
CA LEU A 222 0.25 44.94 -4.20
C LEU A 222 -1.07 44.19 -4.19
N GLU A 223 -1.31 43.41 -5.24
CA GLU A 223 -2.49 42.55 -5.37
C GLU A 223 -2.18 41.12 -4.90
N ARG A 224 -3.19 40.44 -4.34
CA ARG A 224 -3.16 39.00 -3.99
C ARG A 224 -2.11 38.61 -2.94
N VAL A 225 -1.82 39.50 -1.99
CA VAL A 225 -0.94 39.21 -0.85
C VAL A 225 -1.76 38.55 0.25
N VAL A 226 -1.30 37.40 0.76
CA VAL A 226 -1.90 36.73 1.92
C VAL A 226 -1.18 37.19 3.17
N VAL A 227 -1.92 37.83 4.08
CA VAL A 227 -1.36 38.36 5.33
C VAL A 227 -2.06 37.78 6.54
N ARG A 228 -1.27 37.55 7.58
CA ARG A 228 -1.76 37.26 8.92
C ARG A 228 -1.81 38.56 9.71
N VAL A 229 -2.97 38.84 10.29
CA VAL A 229 -3.18 40.08 11.06
C VAL A 229 -2.97 39.80 12.54
N TYR A 230 -2.05 40.52 13.15
CA TYR A 230 -1.87 40.59 14.60
C TYR A 230 -2.38 41.94 15.09
N PRO A 231 -3.50 41.98 15.81
CA PRO A 231 -3.96 43.23 16.42
C PRO A 231 -2.94 43.72 17.46
N ASN A 232 -2.65 45.02 17.46
CA ASN A 232 -1.79 45.68 18.44
C ASN A 232 -2.47 46.98 18.92
N ALA A 233 -2.15 47.46 20.11
CA ALA A 233 -2.73 48.68 20.70
C ALA A 233 -2.58 49.94 19.83
N ALA A 234 -1.59 49.97 18.92
CA ALA A 234 -1.31 51.10 18.03
C ALA A 234 -1.73 50.89 16.55
N GLY A 235 -2.42 49.78 16.23
CA GLY A 235 -2.79 49.43 14.85
C GLY A 235 -2.84 47.92 14.60
N ALA A 236 -2.39 47.47 13.44
CA ALA A 236 -2.26 46.05 13.13
C ALA A 236 -0.85 45.76 12.62
N ARG A 237 -0.25 44.67 13.12
CA ARG A 237 0.99 44.13 12.58
C ARG A 237 0.60 43.03 11.59
N LEU A 238 1.02 43.17 10.34
CA LEU A 238 0.73 42.22 9.27
C LEU A 238 1.97 41.39 9.01
N GLU A 239 1.88 40.08 9.16
CA GLU A 239 2.93 39.17 8.70
C GLU A 239 2.57 38.64 7.33
N VAL A 240 3.47 38.82 6.37
CA VAL A 240 3.25 38.37 5.01
C VAL A 240 3.51 36.87 4.93
N LEU A 241 2.44 36.12 4.72
CA LEU A 241 2.52 34.67 4.48
C LEU A 241 2.86 34.38 3.02
N ARG A 242 2.43 35.25 2.09
CA ARG A 242 2.77 35.22 0.67
C ARG A 242 2.82 36.64 0.10
N GLY A 243 3.99 37.04 -0.42
CA GLY A 243 4.16 38.23 -1.24
C GLY A 243 4.19 37.90 -2.74
N ASN A 244 4.12 38.92 -3.60
CA ASN A 244 4.62 38.80 -4.97
C ASN A 244 6.15 39.06 -4.98
N ASP A 245 6.80 39.06 -6.14
CA ASP A 245 8.25 39.27 -6.31
C ASP A 245 8.81 40.52 -5.57
N MET A 246 7.96 41.42 -5.09
CA MET A 246 8.34 42.65 -4.40
C MET A 246 8.24 42.59 -2.87
N ILE A 247 7.62 41.57 -2.26
CA ILE A 247 7.55 41.41 -0.80
C ILE A 247 8.02 40.03 -0.40
N ARG A 248 8.95 39.98 0.56
CA ARG A 248 9.46 38.71 1.05
C ARG A 248 8.51 38.09 2.05
N ARG A 249 8.41 36.77 2.02
CA ARG A 249 7.72 36.01 3.04
C ARG A 249 8.35 36.26 4.41
N GLY A 250 7.51 36.35 5.45
CA GLY A 250 7.92 36.66 6.83
C GLY A 250 8.20 38.14 7.07
N GLU A 251 8.03 38.98 6.05
CA GLU A 251 8.12 40.42 6.21
C GLU A 251 6.95 40.93 7.07
N ILE A 252 7.29 41.82 7.98
CA ILE A 252 6.37 42.37 8.97
C ILE A 252 6.07 43.80 8.56
N LEU A 253 4.81 44.04 8.24
CA LEU A 253 4.32 45.35 7.85
C LEU A 253 3.54 45.95 9.02
N ASP A 254 3.98 47.12 9.49
CA ASP A 254 3.20 47.89 10.45
C ASP A 254 2.10 48.65 9.72
N PHE A 255 0.86 48.23 9.94
CA PHE A 255 -0.32 48.88 9.41
C PHE A 255 -0.87 49.89 10.42
N ARG A 256 -0.76 51.18 10.05
CA ARG A 256 -1.40 52.31 10.72
C ARG A 256 -2.33 52.99 9.70
N GLY A 257 -3.56 52.52 9.59
CA GLY A 257 -4.47 52.96 8.53
C GLY A 257 -5.23 54.25 8.84
N ALA A 258 -5.09 55.25 7.96
CA ALA A 258 -6.04 56.34 7.70
C ALA A 258 -6.63 56.29 6.26
N TYR A 259 -6.22 55.32 5.43
CA TYR A 259 -6.71 55.09 4.07
C TYR A 259 -7.50 53.77 3.98
N PRO A 260 -8.46 53.65 3.05
CA PRO A 260 -9.32 52.47 2.94
C PRO A 260 -8.57 51.31 2.29
N VAL A 261 -7.75 50.59 3.07
CA VAL A 261 -7.42 49.21 2.70
C VAL A 261 -8.70 48.40 2.89
N ARG A 262 -9.28 47.94 1.79
CA ARG A 262 -10.35 46.94 1.84
C ARG A 262 -9.69 45.60 2.19
N PHE A 263 -9.51 45.37 3.49
CA PHE A 263 -9.37 44.01 3.97
C PHE A 263 -10.70 43.34 3.66
N LEU A 264 -10.72 42.46 2.67
CA LEU A 264 -11.81 41.51 2.58
C LEU A 264 -11.63 40.58 3.78
N ARG A 265 -12.34 40.90 4.87
CA ARG A 265 -12.65 39.90 5.88
C ARG A 265 -13.59 38.94 5.18
N GLU A 266 -13.06 37.84 4.68
CA GLU A 266 -13.89 36.76 4.19
C GLU A 266 -14.66 36.17 5.37
N GLY A 267 -15.93 36.51 5.44
CA GLY A 267 -16.84 36.07 6.49
C GLY A 267 -18.28 36.45 6.16
N ARG A 268 -19.01 35.48 5.60
CA ARG A 268 -20.36 35.15 6.07
C ARG A 268 -20.45 33.64 6.26
#